data_AF-A0A960EYF2-F1
#
_entry.id   AF-A0A960EYF2-F1
#
_cell.length_a   1.000
_cell.length_b   1.000
_cell.length_c   1.000
_cell.angle_alpha   90.00
_cell.angle_beta   90.00
_cell.angle_gamma   90.00
#
_symmetry.space_group_name_H-M   'P 1'
#
loop_
_entity.id
_entity.type
_entity.pdbx_description
1 polymer ?
#
loop_
_entity_poly.entity_id
_entity_poly.type
_entity_poly.pdbx_seq_one_letter_code
_entity_poly.pdbx_strand_id
1 'polypeptide(L)'
;SPSPVEKRMFRMAMQDEARHVAYGTMHIRYAVEQDPDVAEEIHEALDHGEAVLTAFGTNQDFGTALAVLLGGGVDHVEDKGFPLQIELQRKQFTSYLARCERAGISRLHRTTLPLDLLGIDPETVLAN
;
A
#
# COMPACT_ATOMS: atom_id res chain seq x y z
N SER A 1 20.29 -14.17 1.06
CA SER A 1 19.67 -13.57 2.27
C SER A 1 20.36 -12.26 2.62
N PRO A 2 19.63 -11.22 3.07
CA PRO A 2 20.20 -9.91 3.35
C PRO A 2 21.21 -9.96 4.51
N SER A 3 22.28 -9.21 4.36
CA SER A 3 23.37 -9.01 5.33
C SER A 3 22.88 -8.31 6.61
N PRO A 4 23.65 -8.40 7.71
CA PRO A 4 23.33 -7.67 8.94
C PRO A 4 23.23 -6.15 8.75
N VAL A 5 24.01 -5.58 7.83
CA VAL A 5 23.99 -4.14 7.52
C VAL A 5 22.68 -3.76 6.83
N GLU A 6 22.28 -4.50 5.79
CA GLU A 6 21.01 -4.26 5.10
C GLU A 6 19.83 -4.37 6.06
N LYS A 7 19.80 -5.42 6.91
CA LYS A 7 18.75 -5.57 7.93
C LYS A 7 18.68 -4.38 8.88
N ARG A 8 19.83 -3.81 9.27
CA ARG A 8 19.87 -2.61 10.13
C ARG A 8 19.34 -1.38 9.38
N MET A 9 19.76 -1.18 8.13
CA MET A 9 19.28 -0.08 7.29
C MET A 9 17.76 -0.14 7.11
N PHE A 10 17.22 -1.31 6.74
CA PHE A 10 15.78 -1.51 6.59
C PHE A 10 15.01 -1.23 7.88
N ARG A 11 15.53 -1.64 9.04
CA ARG A 11 14.86 -1.39 10.32
C ARG A 11 14.79 0.11 10.66
N MET A 12 15.86 0.86 10.39
CA MET A 12 15.86 2.30 10.62
C MET A 12 14.93 3.01 9.63
N ALA A 13 15.01 2.67 8.35
CA ALA A 13 14.10 3.21 7.33
C ALA A 13 12.63 2.93 7.67
N MET A 14 12.29 1.71 8.13
CA MET A 14 10.94 1.38 8.55
C MET A 14 10.40 2.27 9.69
N GLN A 15 11.26 2.69 10.63
CA GLN A 15 10.85 3.60 11.71
C GLN A 15 10.54 5.00 11.19
N ASP A 16 11.34 5.48 10.23
CA ASP A 16 11.14 6.78 9.63
C ASP A 16 9.91 6.79 8.72
N GLU A 17 9.72 5.76 7.89
CA GLU A 17 8.52 5.64 7.05
C GLU A 17 7.24 5.50 7.88
N ALA A 18 7.27 4.75 8.98
CA ALA A 18 6.14 4.67 9.89
C ALA A 18 5.76 6.05 10.46
N ARG A 19 6.77 6.88 10.79
CA ARG A 19 6.57 8.24 11.28
C ARG A 19 6.04 9.16 10.18
N HIS A 20 6.59 9.09 8.96
CA HIS A 20 6.14 9.90 7.82
C HIS A 20 4.68 9.59 7.47
N VAL A 21 4.32 8.32 7.38
CA VAL A 21 2.95 7.89 7.08
C VAL A 21 1.98 8.35 8.16
N ALA A 22 2.34 8.20 9.43
CA ALA A 22 1.50 8.66 10.55
C ALA A 22 1.30 10.18 10.51
N TYR A 23 2.39 10.94 10.30
CA TYR A 23 2.35 12.39 10.20
C TYR A 23 1.45 12.88 9.06
N GLY A 24 1.64 12.33 7.85
CA GLY A 24 0.81 12.67 6.68
C GLY A 24 -0.67 12.34 6.89
N THR A 25 -0.97 11.15 7.46
CA THR A 25 -2.35 10.74 7.77
C THR A 25 -3.02 11.72 8.75
N MET A 26 -2.31 12.13 9.81
CA MET A 26 -2.84 13.08 10.79
C MET A 26 -3.03 14.49 10.19
N HIS A 27 -2.16 14.91 9.28
CA HIS A 27 -2.28 16.21 8.62
C HIS A 27 -3.45 16.28 7.65
N ILE A 28 -3.68 15.20 6.87
CA ILE A 28 -4.87 15.09 6.03
C ILE A 28 -6.13 15.16 6.90
N ARG A 29 -6.17 14.38 7.99
CA ARG A 29 -7.28 14.40 8.93
C ARG A 29 -7.57 15.81 9.44
N TYR A 30 -6.54 16.48 9.93
CA TYR A 30 -6.66 17.85 10.43
C TYR A 30 -7.19 18.79 9.36
N ALA A 31 -6.66 18.73 8.13
CA ALA A 31 -7.10 19.60 7.03
C ALA A 31 -8.60 19.41 6.73
N VAL A 32 -9.05 18.16 6.63
CA VAL A 32 -10.45 17.81 6.34
C VAL A 32 -11.39 18.18 7.51
N GLU A 33 -10.93 18.02 8.75
CA GLU A 33 -11.68 18.45 9.94
C GLU A 33 -11.84 19.99 10.02
N GLN A 34 -10.88 20.76 9.49
CA GLN A 34 -10.94 22.22 9.47
C GLN A 34 -11.68 22.80 8.26
N ASP A 35 -11.53 22.17 7.10
CA ASP A 35 -12.14 22.60 5.84
C ASP A 35 -12.58 21.35 5.05
N PRO A 36 -13.86 20.94 5.18
CA PRO A 36 -14.37 19.77 4.46
C PRO A 36 -14.30 19.90 2.94
N ASP A 37 -14.24 21.12 2.39
CA ASP A 37 -14.21 21.33 0.93
C ASP A 37 -12.88 20.87 0.32
N VAL A 38 -11.80 20.79 1.12
CA VAL A 38 -10.49 20.27 0.67
C VAL A 38 -10.49 18.76 0.43
N ALA A 39 -11.49 18.03 0.95
CA ALA A 39 -11.53 16.58 0.85
C ALA A 39 -11.58 16.11 -0.62
N GLU A 40 -12.28 16.83 -1.49
CA GLU A 40 -12.37 16.44 -2.90
C GLU A 40 -11.04 16.65 -3.62
N GLU A 41 -10.32 17.76 -3.39
CA GLU A 41 -8.99 17.98 -3.96
C GLU A 41 -8.01 16.86 -3.54
N ILE A 42 -8.05 16.47 -2.26
CA ILE A 42 -7.24 15.37 -1.75
C ILE A 42 -7.64 14.05 -2.43
N HIS A 43 -8.93 13.82 -2.64
CA HIS A 43 -9.37 12.64 -3.35
C HIS A 43 -8.95 12.60 -4.82
N GLU A 44 -9.00 13.72 -5.53
CA GLU A 44 -8.49 13.81 -6.90
C GLU A 44 -6.99 13.48 -6.94
N ALA A 45 -6.20 13.99 -5.98
CA ALA A 45 -4.79 13.64 -5.86
C ALA A 45 -4.59 12.13 -5.60
N LEU A 46 -5.46 11.51 -4.82
CA LEU A 46 -5.43 10.07 -4.56
C LEU A 46 -5.86 9.24 -5.77
N ASP A 47 -6.77 9.72 -6.62
CA ASP A 47 -7.12 9.06 -7.88
C ASP A 47 -5.88 8.90 -8.77
N HIS A 48 -5.08 9.97 -8.89
CA HIS A 48 -3.78 9.93 -9.59
C HIS A 48 -2.79 8.97 -8.91
N GLY A 49 -2.73 8.99 -7.57
CA GLY A 49 -1.87 8.10 -6.79
C GLY A 49 -2.21 6.62 -6.99
N GLU A 50 -3.49 6.26 -7.01
CA GLU A 50 -3.96 4.88 -7.25
C GLU A 50 -3.66 4.41 -8.68
N ALA A 51 -3.77 5.30 -9.67
CA ALA A 51 -3.38 4.99 -11.04
C ALA A 51 -1.88 4.67 -11.15
N VAL A 52 -1.03 5.47 -10.49
CA VAL A 52 0.42 5.23 -10.41
C VAL A 52 0.71 3.92 -9.67
N LEU A 53 0.02 3.66 -8.56
CA LEU A 53 0.18 2.43 -7.78
C LEU A 53 -0.17 1.19 -8.60
N THR A 54 -1.24 1.26 -9.41
CA THR A 54 -1.67 0.19 -10.31
C THR A 54 -0.65 -0.02 -11.44
N ALA A 55 -0.18 1.05 -12.08
CA ALA A 55 0.84 0.98 -13.13
C ALA A 55 2.15 0.36 -12.61
N PHE A 56 2.56 0.73 -11.39
CA PHE A 56 3.74 0.17 -10.74
C PHE A 56 3.56 -1.32 -10.39
N GLY A 57 2.40 -1.69 -9.84
CA GLY A 57 2.08 -3.07 -9.47
C GLY A 57 1.95 -4.04 -10.65
N THR A 58 1.61 -3.53 -11.85
CA THR A 58 1.45 -4.31 -13.09
C THR A 58 2.70 -4.33 -13.97
N ASN A 59 3.78 -3.64 -13.57
CA ASN A 59 5.04 -3.69 -14.29
C ASN A 59 5.66 -5.10 -14.18
N GLN A 60 5.85 -5.77 -15.33
CA GLN A 60 6.30 -7.16 -15.38
C GLN A 60 7.74 -7.36 -14.90
N ASP A 61 8.64 -6.44 -15.22
CA ASP A 61 10.05 -6.51 -14.81
C ASP A 61 10.16 -6.37 -13.29
N PHE A 62 9.44 -5.40 -12.72
CA PHE A 62 9.37 -5.20 -11.28
C PHE A 62 8.72 -6.40 -10.58
N GLY A 63 7.59 -6.88 -11.09
CA GLY A 63 6.86 -8.01 -10.50
C GLY A 63 7.70 -9.28 -10.46
N THR A 64 8.36 -9.61 -11.58
CA THR A 64 9.22 -10.80 -11.66
C THR A 64 10.43 -10.68 -10.73
N ALA A 65 11.10 -9.53 -10.70
CA ALA A 65 12.23 -9.30 -9.80
C ALA A 65 11.82 -9.41 -8.31
N LEU A 66 10.65 -8.87 -7.95
CA LEU A 66 10.10 -8.96 -6.61
C LEU A 66 9.73 -10.40 -6.22
N ALA A 67 9.11 -11.16 -7.14
CA ALA A 67 8.78 -12.56 -6.91
C ALA A 67 10.05 -13.42 -6.67
N VAL A 68 11.12 -13.20 -7.44
CA VAL A 68 12.43 -13.85 -7.21
C VAL A 68 12.99 -13.51 -5.84
N LEU A 69 12.93 -12.23 -5.44
CA LEU A 69 13.40 -11.79 -4.12
C LEU A 69 12.61 -12.45 -2.98
N LEU A 70 11.28 -12.51 -3.10
CA LEU A 70 10.40 -13.10 -2.09
C LEU A 70 10.51 -14.63 -2.05
N GLY A 71 10.69 -15.28 -3.19
CA GLY A 71 10.98 -16.71 -3.30
C GLY A 71 12.32 -17.07 -2.65
N GLY A 72 13.28 -16.15 -2.70
CA GLY A 72 14.65 -16.36 -2.22
C GLY A 72 15.58 -16.93 -3.29
N GLY A 73 15.23 -16.77 -4.57
CA GLY A 73 15.89 -17.37 -5.73
C GLY A 73 14.88 -17.70 -6.83
N VAL A 74 15.38 -18.09 -8.01
CA VAL A 74 14.54 -18.43 -9.18
C VAL A 74 13.79 -19.74 -9.02
N ASP A 75 14.32 -20.67 -8.21
CA ASP A 75 13.78 -22.03 -8.06
C ASP A 75 12.42 -22.08 -7.32
N HIS A 76 12.06 -21.01 -6.61
CA HIS A 76 10.84 -20.94 -5.78
C HIS A 76 9.89 -19.80 -6.17
N VAL A 77 9.99 -19.33 -7.42
CA VAL A 77 9.21 -18.18 -7.88
C VAL A 77 7.72 -18.52 -7.97
N GLU A 78 7.38 -19.69 -8.50
CA GLU A 78 5.99 -20.09 -8.73
C GLU A 78 5.23 -20.45 -7.45
N ASP A 79 5.84 -21.26 -6.59
CA ASP A 79 5.21 -21.81 -5.39
C ASP A 79 5.29 -20.88 -4.17
N LYS A 80 6.24 -19.93 -4.16
CA LYS A 80 6.46 -19.01 -3.03
C LYS A 80 6.56 -17.54 -3.44
N GLY A 81 7.31 -17.22 -4.49
CA GLY A 81 7.54 -15.85 -4.94
C GLY A 81 6.25 -15.08 -5.28
N PHE A 82 5.50 -15.55 -6.27
CA PHE A 82 4.23 -14.93 -6.68
C PHE A 82 3.17 -14.96 -5.56
N PRO A 83 2.98 -16.07 -4.80
CA PRO A 83 2.06 -16.06 -3.66
C PRO A 83 2.38 -14.99 -2.61
N LEU A 84 3.66 -14.84 -2.23
CA LEU A 84 4.07 -13.79 -1.28
C LEU A 84 3.91 -12.38 -1.85
N GLN A 85 4.10 -12.22 -3.16
CA GLN A 85 3.88 -10.93 -3.82
C GLN A 85 2.40 -10.53 -3.76
N ILE A 86 1.48 -11.47 -4.02
CA ILE A 86 0.03 -11.25 -3.90
C ILE A 86 -0.33 -10.89 -2.45
N GLU A 87 0.24 -11.58 -1.47
CA GLU A 87 0.02 -11.28 -0.05
C GLU A 87 0.54 -9.88 0.33
N LEU A 88 1.71 -9.48 -0.20
CA LEU A 88 2.27 -8.16 0.02
C LEU A 88 1.38 -7.06 -0.56
N GLN A 89 0.89 -7.23 -1.79
CA GLN A 89 -0.06 -6.28 -2.41
C GLN A 89 -1.36 -6.20 -1.61
N ARG A 90 -1.88 -7.34 -1.15
CA ARG A 90 -3.07 -7.38 -0.29
C ARG A 90 -2.86 -6.52 0.96
N LYS A 91 -1.74 -6.69 1.67
CA LYS A 91 -1.40 -5.91 2.86
C LYS A 91 -1.21 -4.42 2.55
N GLN A 92 -0.62 -4.10 1.41
CA GLN A 92 -0.41 -2.71 0.98
C GLN A 92 -1.75 -2.00 0.78
N PHE A 93 -2.69 -2.61 0.07
CA PHE A 93 -3.97 -2.01 -0.24
C PHE A 93 -4.87 -1.91 0.99
N THR A 94 -4.95 -2.96 1.82
CA THR A 94 -5.73 -2.88 3.07
C THR A 94 -5.17 -1.81 4.02
N SER A 95 -3.85 -1.70 4.14
CA SER A 95 -3.22 -0.66 4.95
C SER A 95 -3.44 0.74 4.38
N TYR A 96 -3.45 0.91 3.06
CA TYR A 96 -3.76 2.17 2.39
C TYR A 96 -5.20 2.61 2.70
N LEU A 97 -6.17 1.73 2.44
CA LEU A 97 -7.59 2.01 2.67
C LEU A 97 -7.89 2.33 4.13
N ALA A 98 -7.32 1.57 5.08
CA ALA A 98 -7.49 1.85 6.51
C ALA A 98 -6.90 3.20 6.94
N ARG A 99 -5.81 3.66 6.31
CA ARG A 99 -5.24 5.00 6.59
C ARG A 99 -6.10 6.10 6.01
N CYS A 100 -6.64 5.92 4.81
CA CYS A 100 -7.60 6.85 4.21
C CYS A 100 -8.86 6.99 5.09
N GLU A 101 -9.40 5.88 5.60
CA GLU A 101 -10.52 5.92 6.55
C GLU A 101 -10.16 6.72 7.81
N ARG A 102 -9.01 6.41 8.43
CA ARG A 102 -8.53 7.12 9.62
C ARG A 102 -8.24 8.61 9.38
N ALA A 103 -7.98 8.99 8.14
CA ALA A 103 -7.76 10.37 7.73
C ALA A 103 -9.07 11.12 7.42
N GLY A 104 -10.25 10.47 7.51
CA GLY A 104 -11.54 11.08 7.19
C GLY A 104 -11.83 11.18 5.69
N ILE A 105 -11.06 10.48 4.85
CA ILE A 105 -11.14 10.51 3.38
C ILE A 105 -11.28 9.09 2.84
N SER A 106 -12.36 8.41 3.22
CA SER A 106 -12.59 7.02 2.83
C SER A 106 -12.51 6.82 1.32
N ARG A 107 -11.80 5.77 0.89
CA ARG A 107 -11.62 5.42 -0.52
C ARG A 107 -12.45 4.23 -0.96
N LEU A 108 -13.13 3.52 -0.05
CA LEU A 108 -13.73 2.20 -0.32
C LEU A 108 -14.72 2.20 -1.49
N HIS A 109 -15.47 3.28 -1.69
CA HIS A 109 -16.51 3.38 -2.72
C HIS A 109 -16.04 4.07 -4.02
N ARG A 110 -14.80 4.57 -4.06
CA ARG A 110 -14.26 5.31 -5.23
C ARG A 110 -12.89 4.82 -5.71
N THR A 111 -12.25 3.94 -4.95
CA THR A 111 -10.95 3.40 -5.32
C THR A 111 -11.02 2.63 -6.63
N THR A 112 -10.03 2.83 -7.50
CA THR A 112 -9.91 2.05 -8.75
C THR A 112 -8.94 0.87 -8.59
N LEU A 113 -8.47 0.61 -7.37
CA LEU A 113 -7.58 -0.51 -7.10
C LEU A 113 -8.32 -1.85 -7.29
N PRO A 114 -7.66 -2.88 -7.84
CA PRO A 114 -8.28 -4.18 -8.13
C PRO A 114 -8.44 -5.03 -6.86
N LEU A 115 -9.34 -4.63 -5.96
CA LEU A 115 -9.56 -5.27 -4.66
C LEU A 115 -10.06 -6.72 -4.79
N ASP A 116 -10.97 -6.95 -5.74
CA ASP A 116 -11.56 -8.24 -6.06
C ASP A 116 -10.52 -9.26 -6.53
N LEU A 117 -9.59 -8.85 -7.39
CA LEU A 117 -8.48 -9.71 -7.86
C LEU A 117 -7.57 -10.17 -6.72
N LEU A 118 -7.49 -9.38 -5.64
CA LEU A 118 -6.68 -9.70 -4.46
C LEU A 118 -7.49 -10.37 -3.35
N GLY A 119 -8.80 -10.58 -3.55
CA GLY A 119 -9.71 -11.12 -2.53
C GLY A 119 -9.84 -10.22 -1.31
N ILE A 120 -9.78 -8.90 -1.50
CA ILE A 120 -10.02 -7.90 -0.46
C ILE A 120 -11.51 -7.56 -0.50
N ASP A 121 -12.21 -7.84 0.60
CA ASP A 121 -13.60 -7.40 0.79
C ASP A 121 -13.62 -6.01 1.45
N PRO A 122 -14.07 -4.94 0.76
CA PRO A 122 -14.14 -3.59 1.29
C PRO A 122 -14.85 -3.48 2.65
N GLU A 123 -15.89 -4.28 2.86
CA GLU A 123 -16.68 -4.28 4.10
C GLU A 123 -15.88 -4.79 5.31
N THR A 124 -14.85 -5.60 5.06
CA THR A 124 -14.00 -6.19 6.11
C THR A 124 -12.74 -5.39 6.38
N VAL A 125 -12.37 -4.44 5.49
CA VAL A 125 -11.13 -3.66 5.61
C VAL A 125 -11.13 -2.78 6.87
N LEU A 126 -12.30 -2.29 7.28
CA LEU A 126 -12.44 -1.39 8.43
C LEU A 126 -12.62 -2.10 9.78
N ALA A 127 -12.78 -3.43 9.78
CA ALA A 127 -13.06 -4.21 10.98
C ALA A 127 -11.81 -4.59 11.80
N ASN A 128 -10.61 -4.17 11.39
CA ASN A 128 -9.33 -4.51 12.02
C ASN A 128 -8.57 -3.28 12.53
#